data_AF-A0A376JXD1-F1
#
_entry.id   AF-A0A376JXD1-F1
#
_cell.length_a   1.000
_cell.length_b   1.000
_cell.length_c   1.000
_cell.angle_alpha   90.00
_cell.angle_beta   90.00
_cell.angle_gamma   90.00
#
_symmetry.space_group_name_H-M   'P 1'
#
loop_
_entity.id
_entity.type
_entity.pdbx_description
1 polymer ?
#
loop_
_entity_poly.entity_id
_entity_poly.type
_entity_poly.pdbx_seq_one_letter_code
_entity_poly.pdbx_strand_id
1 'polypeptide(L)'
;MQDLIDHAINHADNNKVGVVYLDLDNFKKVNDAYGHLFGDQLLRDVSLAILSCLEHDQVLARPGGDEFLVLASNTSQSALEAMASRILTRLRLPFRIGLIEVYTSCSVGIALSPEHGSDSTAIIRHADTAMYTAKEGGRGQFCVFTPEMNQRVFEYLWLDTNLRKALENDQLVIHYQPKITWRGEVRSLEALVRWQSPERGLIPPLDFISYAEESGLIVPLGR
;
A
#
# COMPACT_ATOMS: atom_id res chain seq x y z
N MET A 1 -2.00 0.49 -22.36
CA MET A 1 -1.94 1.53 -21.30
C MET A 1 -0.55 2.15 -21.23
N GLN A 2 0.51 1.34 -21.12
CA GLN A 2 1.89 1.83 -21.24
C GLN A 2 2.10 2.71 -22.48
N ASP A 3 1.69 2.23 -23.67
CA ASP A 3 1.79 3.03 -24.91
C ASP A 3 1.05 4.38 -24.83
N LEU A 4 -0.09 4.46 -24.14
CA LEU A 4 -0.84 5.71 -23.96
C LEU A 4 -0.12 6.66 -23.02
N ILE A 5 0.49 6.11 -21.96
CA ILE A 5 1.28 6.90 -21.00
C ILE A 5 2.55 7.41 -21.67
N ASP A 6 3.27 6.56 -22.41
CA ASP A 6 4.47 6.97 -23.15
C ASP A 6 4.14 8.00 -24.22
N HIS A 7 3.02 7.84 -24.93
CA HIS A 7 2.53 8.86 -25.85
C HIS A 7 2.23 10.18 -25.13
N ALA A 8 1.51 10.14 -24.00
CA ALA A 8 1.21 11.33 -23.21
C ALA A 8 2.47 12.02 -22.69
N ILE A 9 3.48 11.27 -22.22
CA ILE A 9 4.77 11.80 -21.76
C ILE A 9 5.54 12.45 -22.89
N ASN A 10 5.62 11.79 -24.05
CA ASN A 10 6.38 12.29 -25.21
C ASN A 10 5.76 13.54 -25.85
N HIS A 11 4.45 13.73 -25.70
CA HIS A 11 3.71 14.90 -26.21
C HIS A 11 3.40 15.95 -25.13
N ALA A 12 3.91 15.77 -23.91
CA ALA A 12 3.78 16.73 -22.84
C ALA A 12 4.79 17.87 -23.05
N ASP A 13 4.46 18.85 -23.90
CA ASP A 13 5.25 20.07 -24.08
C ASP A 13 5.28 20.89 -22.77
N ASN A 14 6.19 20.54 -21.85
CA ASN A 14 6.31 21.02 -20.46
C ASN A 14 5.17 20.68 -19.49
N ASN A 15 4.13 19.98 -19.95
CA ASN A 15 2.99 19.61 -19.11
C ASN A 15 3.31 18.35 -18.28
N LYS A 16 2.88 18.30 -17.02
CA LYS A 16 3.06 17.08 -16.20
C LYS A 16 2.03 16.04 -16.60
N VAL A 17 2.46 14.78 -16.61
CA VAL A 17 1.61 13.59 -16.79
C VAL A 17 1.52 12.87 -15.47
N GLY A 18 0.31 12.57 -15.00
CA GLY A 18 0.05 11.90 -13.74
C GLY A 18 -0.51 10.50 -13.93
N VAL A 19 -0.07 9.57 -13.08
CA VAL A 19 -0.64 8.24 -12.96
C VAL A 19 -1.16 8.06 -11.54
N VAL A 20 -2.40 7.57 -11.42
CA VAL A 20 -3.01 7.16 -10.16
C VAL A 20 -3.26 5.66 -10.22
N TYR A 21 -2.61 4.89 -9.36
CA TYR A 21 -2.81 3.45 -9.20
C TYR A 21 -3.76 3.19 -8.04
N LEU A 22 -4.72 2.29 -8.22
CA LEU A 22 -5.72 1.95 -7.20
C LEU A 22 -5.84 0.44 -7.04
N ASP A 23 -6.02 -0.01 -5.81
CA ASP A 23 -6.31 -1.40 -5.45
C ASP A 23 -7.52 -1.42 -4.52
N LEU A 24 -8.51 -2.28 -4.78
CA LEU A 24 -9.68 -2.40 -3.91
C LEU A 24 -9.34 -3.20 -2.65
N ASP A 25 -9.56 -2.56 -1.50
CA ASP A 25 -9.25 -3.17 -0.22
C ASP A 25 -10.17 -4.36 0.06
N ASN A 26 -9.58 -5.51 0.40
CA ASN A 26 -10.29 -6.73 0.77
C ASN A 26 -11.20 -7.33 -0.32
N PHE A 27 -11.00 -7.01 -1.60
CA PHE A 27 -11.82 -7.57 -2.69
C PHE A 27 -11.84 -9.11 -2.70
N LYS A 28 -10.71 -9.76 -2.40
CA LYS A 28 -10.65 -11.22 -2.25
C LYS A 28 -11.65 -11.75 -1.21
N LYS A 29 -11.82 -11.07 -0.07
CA LYS A 29 -12.80 -11.48 0.97
C LYS A 29 -14.23 -11.39 0.46
N VAL A 30 -14.53 -10.41 -0.40
CA VAL A 30 -15.84 -10.30 -1.06
C VAL A 30 -16.07 -11.48 -1.99
N ASN A 31 -15.08 -11.84 -2.81
CA ASN A 31 -15.14 -13.02 -3.68
C ASN A 31 -15.33 -14.32 -2.88
N ASP A 32 -14.57 -14.49 -1.80
CA ASP A 32 -14.64 -15.69 -0.97
C ASP A 32 -16.01 -15.81 -0.27
N ALA A 33 -16.64 -14.68 0.08
CA ALA A 33 -17.94 -14.65 0.76
C ALA A 33 -19.15 -14.79 -0.19
N TYR A 34 -19.12 -14.14 -1.36
CA TYR A 34 -20.29 -14.00 -2.25
C TYR A 34 -20.09 -14.61 -3.65
N GLY A 35 -18.90 -15.14 -3.94
CA GLY A 35 -18.55 -15.77 -5.21
C GLY A 35 -18.10 -14.78 -6.29
N HIS A 36 -17.39 -15.31 -7.30
CA HIS A 36 -16.78 -14.51 -8.36
C HIS A 36 -17.77 -13.70 -9.21
N LEU A 37 -18.97 -14.23 -9.48
CA LEU A 37 -20.00 -13.48 -10.24
C LEU A 37 -20.42 -12.20 -9.52
N PHE A 38 -20.47 -12.24 -8.19
CA PHE A 38 -20.77 -11.07 -7.37
C PHE A 38 -19.61 -10.07 -7.41
N GLY A 39 -18.37 -10.56 -7.28
CA GLY A 39 -17.17 -9.74 -7.42
C GLY A 39 -17.05 -9.05 -8.79
N ASP A 40 -17.41 -9.75 -9.86
CA ASP A 40 -17.43 -9.17 -11.21
C ASP A 40 -18.42 -8.01 -11.32
N GLN A 41 -19.60 -8.13 -10.70
CA GLN A 41 -20.57 -7.04 -10.65
C GLN A 41 -20.04 -5.87 -9.81
N LEU A 42 -19.42 -6.15 -8.66
CA LEU A 42 -18.78 -5.12 -7.85
C LEU A 42 -17.70 -4.36 -8.64
N LEU A 43 -16.86 -5.07 -9.39
CA LEU A 43 -15.82 -4.44 -10.21
C LEU A 43 -16.42 -3.52 -11.28
N ARG A 44 -17.54 -3.89 -11.91
CA ARG A 44 -18.25 -3.01 -12.86
C ARG A 44 -18.78 -1.75 -12.16
N ASP A 45 -19.43 -1.90 -11.01
CA ASP A 45 -20.01 -0.77 -10.30
C ASP A 45 -18.92 0.17 -9.76
N VAL A 46 -17.81 -0.38 -9.28
CA VAL A 46 -16.60 0.37 -8.92
C VAL A 46 -16.04 1.11 -10.13
N SER A 47 -15.94 0.45 -11.28
CA SER A 47 -15.42 1.09 -12.50
C SER A 47 -16.25 2.32 -12.87
N LEU A 48 -17.58 2.21 -12.80
CA LEU A 48 -18.50 3.33 -13.03
C LEU A 48 -18.37 4.42 -11.96
N ALA A 49 -18.18 4.03 -10.70
CA ALA A 49 -17.96 4.98 -9.61
C ALA A 49 -16.65 5.77 -9.81
N ILE A 50 -15.56 5.12 -10.20
CA ILE A 50 -14.29 5.79 -10.50
C ILE A 50 -14.48 6.71 -11.70
N LEU A 51 -15.06 6.24 -12.80
CA LEU A 51 -15.33 7.06 -13.99
C LEU A 51 -16.13 8.33 -13.66
N SER A 52 -17.11 8.25 -12.75
CA SER A 52 -17.89 9.42 -12.33
C SER A 52 -17.09 10.48 -11.58
N CYS A 53 -15.90 10.13 -11.08
CA CYS A 53 -14.98 11.04 -10.42
C CYS A 53 -13.94 11.64 -11.37
N LEU A 54 -13.87 11.19 -12.62
CA LEU A 54 -12.85 11.61 -13.59
C LEU A 54 -13.33 12.75 -14.48
N GLU A 55 -12.37 13.53 -14.98
CA GLU A 55 -12.57 14.55 -16.01
C GLU A 55 -12.53 13.91 -17.41
N HIS A 56 -13.01 14.64 -18.43
CA HIS A 56 -13.24 14.08 -19.77
C HIS A 56 -11.96 13.69 -20.52
N ASP A 57 -10.83 14.27 -20.13
CA ASP A 57 -9.50 14.03 -20.68
C ASP A 57 -8.70 12.97 -19.90
N GLN A 58 -9.28 12.41 -18.83
CA GLN A 58 -8.66 11.38 -18.01
C GLN A 58 -9.05 9.99 -18.50
N VAL A 59 -8.10 9.07 -18.47
CA VAL A 59 -8.27 7.70 -18.99
C VAL A 59 -8.22 6.72 -17.84
N LEU A 60 -9.30 5.95 -17.67
CA LEU A 60 -9.35 4.80 -16.74
C LEU A 60 -8.99 3.51 -17.48
N ALA A 61 -8.10 2.73 -16.88
CA ALA A 61 -7.77 1.37 -17.27
C ALA A 61 -7.90 0.42 -16.07
N ARG A 62 -8.11 -0.87 -16.35
CA ARG A 62 -8.09 -1.95 -15.35
C ARG A 62 -7.06 -2.99 -15.81
N PRO A 63 -5.81 -2.95 -15.31
CA PRO A 63 -4.75 -3.86 -15.74
C PRO A 63 -5.08 -5.33 -15.47
N GLY A 64 -5.76 -5.62 -14.36
CA GLY A 64 -6.13 -6.97 -13.97
C GLY A 64 -6.71 -7.00 -12.56
N GLY A 65 -7.32 -8.13 -12.17
CA GLY A 65 -7.83 -8.34 -10.81
C GLY A 65 -8.76 -7.21 -10.34
N ASP A 66 -8.42 -6.68 -9.18
CA ASP A 66 -9.03 -5.57 -8.44
C ASP A 66 -8.26 -4.24 -8.55
N GLU A 67 -7.33 -4.16 -9.50
CA GLU A 67 -6.47 -3.00 -9.71
C GLU A 67 -7.00 -2.09 -10.82
N PHE A 68 -6.89 -0.79 -10.61
CA PHE A 68 -7.26 0.25 -11.56
C PHE A 68 -6.12 1.25 -11.74
N LEU A 69 -6.07 1.87 -12.91
CA LEU A 69 -5.05 2.85 -13.25
C LEU A 69 -5.71 4.02 -13.98
N VAL A 70 -5.47 5.23 -13.48
CA VAL A 70 -5.92 6.47 -14.11
C VAL A 70 -4.73 7.24 -14.66
N LEU A 71 -4.83 7.66 -15.91
CA LEU A 71 -3.91 8.59 -16.55
C LEU A 71 -4.55 9.96 -16.64
N ALA A 72 -3.82 10.99 -16.21
CA ALA A 72 -4.19 12.39 -16.39
C ALA A 72 -3.06 13.15 -17.08
N SER A 73 -3.36 13.75 -18.22
CA SER A 73 -2.45 14.65 -18.94
C SER A 73 -2.64 16.09 -18.46
N ASN A 74 -1.62 16.95 -18.62
CA ASN A 74 -1.69 18.37 -18.24
C ASN A 74 -2.20 18.60 -16.81
N THR A 75 -1.63 17.86 -15.87
CA THR A 75 -2.09 17.81 -14.48
C THR A 75 -1.09 18.43 -13.52
N SER A 76 -1.45 18.47 -12.24
CA SER A 76 -0.57 18.84 -11.13
C SER A 76 -0.72 17.83 -10.00
N GLN A 77 0.23 17.79 -9.08
CA GLN A 77 0.12 16.92 -7.91
C GLN A 77 -1.17 17.21 -7.13
N SER A 78 -1.50 18.49 -6.90
CA SER A 78 -2.73 18.87 -6.19
C SER A 78 -4.00 18.43 -6.92
N ALA A 79 -4.03 18.45 -8.25
CA ALA A 79 -5.15 17.95 -9.04
C ALA A 79 -5.32 16.43 -8.90
N LEU A 80 -4.21 15.67 -8.90
CA LEU A 80 -4.23 14.22 -8.68
C LEU A 80 -4.67 13.86 -7.25
N GLU A 81 -4.18 14.57 -6.24
CA GLU A 81 -4.61 14.39 -4.84
C GLU A 81 -6.11 14.70 -4.68
N ALA A 82 -6.60 15.77 -5.30
CA ALA A 82 -8.02 16.10 -5.30
C ALA A 82 -8.86 14.99 -5.96
N MET A 83 -8.40 14.46 -7.10
CA MET A 83 -9.04 13.32 -7.77
C MET A 83 -9.04 12.08 -6.88
N ALA A 84 -7.91 11.71 -6.29
CA ALA A 84 -7.82 10.57 -5.37
C ALA A 84 -8.77 10.72 -4.19
N SER A 85 -8.86 11.92 -3.60
CA SER A 85 -9.80 12.24 -2.52
C SER A 85 -11.26 12.09 -2.93
N ARG A 86 -11.63 12.54 -4.15
CA ARG A 86 -12.99 12.31 -4.70
C ARG A 86 -13.29 10.83 -4.85
N ILE A 87 -12.35 10.06 -5.42
CA ILE A 87 -12.50 8.61 -5.62
C ILE A 87 -12.69 7.92 -4.27
N LEU A 88 -11.80 8.17 -3.30
CA LEU A 88 -11.90 7.59 -1.95
C LEU A 88 -13.24 7.92 -1.28
N THR A 89 -13.69 9.17 -1.38
CA THR A 89 -14.98 9.61 -0.84
C THR A 89 -16.14 8.88 -1.51
N ARG A 90 -16.09 8.70 -2.83
CA ARG A 90 -17.12 8.01 -3.59
C ARG A 90 -17.18 6.52 -3.26
N LEU A 91 -16.03 5.86 -3.11
CA LEU A 91 -15.95 4.42 -2.83
C LEU A 91 -16.34 4.06 -1.40
N ARG A 92 -16.30 5.01 -0.44
CA ARG A 92 -16.81 4.82 0.92
C ARG A 92 -18.34 4.63 0.97
N LEU A 93 -19.06 5.04 -0.06
CA LEU A 93 -20.50 4.81 -0.14
C LEU A 93 -20.77 3.33 -0.52
N PRO A 94 -21.82 2.71 0.04
CA PRO A 94 -22.10 1.30 -0.19
C PRO A 94 -22.47 1.04 -1.66
N PHE A 95 -22.02 -0.10 -2.17
CA PHE A 95 -22.42 -0.66 -3.45
C PHE A 95 -23.58 -1.63 -3.25
N ARG A 96 -24.70 -1.41 -3.93
CA ARG A 96 -25.89 -2.26 -3.87
C ARG A 96 -25.88 -3.25 -5.04
N ILE A 97 -25.71 -4.53 -4.73
CA ILE A 97 -25.76 -5.62 -5.71
C ILE A 97 -26.92 -6.53 -5.34
N GLY A 98 -28.05 -6.35 -6.04
CA GLY A 98 -29.32 -6.98 -5.67
C GLY A 98 -29.84 -6.49 -4.32
N LEU A 99 -29.92 -7.38 -3.34
CA LEU A 99 -30.36 -7.08 -1.97
C LEU A 99 -29.20 -6.87 -0.98
N ILE A 100 -27.96 -7.01 -1.44
CA ILE A 100 -26.76 -6.95 -0.60
C ILE A 100 -26.11 -5.57 -0.74
N GLU A 101 -25.75 -4.97 0.39
CA GLU A 101 -24.92 -3.78 0.46
C GLU A 101 -23.48 -4.16 0.83
N VAL A 102 -22.53 -3.66 0.05
CA VAL A 102 -21.11 -3.90 0.27
C VAL A 102 -20.39 -2.58 0.50
N TYR A 103 -19.65 -2.54 1.60
CA TYR A 103 -18.73 -1.46 1.91
C TYR A 103 -17.33 -1.89 1.48
N THR A 104 -16.72 -1.08 0.63
CA THR A 104 -15.34 -1.26 0.19
C THR A 104 -14.59 0.06 0.35
N SER A 105 -13.27 0.00 0.31
CA SER A 105 -12.41 1.16 0.12
C SER A 105 -11.38 0.83 -0.95
N CYS A 106 -10.51 1.78 -1.26
CA CYS A 106 -9.32 1.51 -2.06
C CYS A 106 -8.10 2.14 -1.41
N SER A 107 -6.95 1.55 -1.70
CA SER A 107 -5.64 2.14 -1.46
C SER A 107 -5.17 2.78 -2.77
N VAL A 108 -4.64 4.00 -2.69
CA VAL A 108 -4.34 4.82 -3.88
C VAL A 108 -2.89 5.30 -3.86
N GLY A 109 -2.20 5.17 -4.98
CA GLY A 109 -0.83 5.65 -5.18
C GLY A 109 -0.75 6.63 -6.33
N ILE A 110 0.03 7.70 -6.18
CA ILE A 110 0.11 8.79 -7.14
C ILE A 110 1.57 8.98 -7.57
N ALA A 111 1.83 9.03 -8.88
CA ALA A 111 3.12 9.41 -9.43
C ALA A 111 2.99 10.41 -10.60
N LEU A 112 4.02 11.24 -10.81
CA LEU A 112 4.02 12.30 -11.83
C LEU A 112 5.29 12.26 -12.67
N SER A 113 5.16 12.45 -13.99
CA SER A 113 6.26 12.79 -14.89
C SER A 113 6.50 14.30 -14.90
N PRO A 114 7.75 14.78 -14.95
CA PRO A 114 9.00 14.02 -14.91
C PRO A 114 9.54 13.77 -13.48
N GLU A 115 8.86 14.29 -12.46
CA GLU A 115 9.33 14.36 -11.08
C GLU A 115 9.61 12.98 -10.44
N HIS A 116 8.74 12.01 -10.72
CA HIS A 116 8.78 10.66 -10.21
C HIS A 116 9.18 9.65 -11.31
N GLY A 117 9.69 10.09 -12.46
CA GLY A 117 10.09 9.19 -13.54
C GLY A 117 9.89 9.79 -14.93
N SER A 118 10.68 9.31 -15.89
CA SER A 118 10.71 9.83 -17.27
C SER A 118 10.03 8.93 -18.30
N ASP A 119 9.57 7.74 -17.90
CA ASP A 119 8.93 6.76 -18.78
C ASP A 119 7.74 6.09 -18.10
N SER A 120 6.86 5.46 -18.89
CA SER A 120 5.66 4.80 -18.38
C SER A 120 5.97 3.73 -17.35
N THR A 121 7.05 2.96 -17.54
CA THR A 121 7.40 1.85 -16.66
C THR A 121 7.78 2.35 -15.27
N ALA A 122 8.63 3.39 -15.21
CA ALA A 122 9.05 4.01 -13.97
C ALA A 122 7.87 4.62 -13.20
N ILE A 123 7.01 5.39 -13.89
CA ILE A 123 5.91 6.09 -13.24
C ILE A 123 4.84 5.12 -12.75
N ILE A 124 4.50 4.08 -13.54
CA ILE A 124 3.55 3.04 -13.11
C ILE A 124 4.10 2.33 -11.87
N ARG A 125 5.37 1.92 -11.89
CA ARG A 125 6.01 1.25 -10.75
C ARG A 125 6.02 2.13 -9.51
N HIS A 126 6.31 3.42 -9.65
CA HIS A 126 6.34 4.34 -8.51
C HIS A 126 4.93 4.65 -7.97
N ALA A 127 3.91 4.72 -8.85
CA ALA A 127 2.52 4.82 -8.41
C ALA A 127 2.08 3.55 -7.67
N ASP A 128 2.48 2.36 -8.14
CA ASP A 128 2.26 1.08 -7.45
C ASP A 128 2.93 1.04 -6.07
N THR A 129 4.21 1.41 -5.97
CA THR A 129 4.92 1.54 -4.68
C THR A 129 4.19 2.48 -3.71
N ALA A 130 3.68 3.61 -4.19
CA ALA A 130 2.93 4.54 -3.36
C ALA A 130 1.58 3.97 -2.92
N MET A 131 0.89 3.22 -3.79
CA MET A 131 -0.37 2.54 -3.47
C MET A 131 -0.15 1.47 -2.41
N TYR A 132 0.91 0.68 -2.54
CA TYR A 132 1.29 -0.31 -1.54
C TYR A 132 1.61 0.36 -0.19
N THR A 133 2.33 1.48 -0.19
CA THR A 133 2.57 2.28 1.02
C THR A 133 1.27 2.77 1.67
N ALA A 134 0.28 3.18 0.87
CA ALA A 134 -1.05 3.55 1.38
C ALA A 134 -1.78 2.36 2.02
N LYS A 135 -1.60 1.16 1.46
CA LYS A 135 -2.18 -0.10 1.95
C LYS A 135 -1.60 -0.51 3.31
N GLU A 136 -0.28 -0.38 3.47
CA GLU A 136 0.41 -0.60 4.76
C GLU A 136 0.06 0.48 5.78
N GLY A 137 -0.06 1.75 5.35
CA GLY A 137 -0.39 2.86 6.23
C GLY A 137 -1.82 2.88 6.80
N GLY A 138 -2.61 1.82 6.61
CA GLY A 138 -3.97 1.70 7.16
C GLY A 138 -5.10 1.56 6.13
N ARG A 139 -4.80 1.53 4.82
CA ARG A 139 -5.78 1.45 3.71
C ARG A 139 -6.73 2.65 3.64
N GLY A 140 -7.56 2.73 2.60
CA GLY A 140 -8.60 3.77 2.48
C GLY A 140 -8.06 5.20 2.41
N GLN A 141 -6.84 5.37 1.92
CA GLN A 141 -6.11 6.63 1.78
C GLN A 141 -5.30 6.66 0.48
N PHE A 142 -4.74 7.82 0.17
CA PHE A 142 -3.81 7.96 -0.94
C PHE A 142 -2.41 8.34 -0.43
N CYS A 143 -1.38 7.93 -1.18
CA CYS A 143 -0.01 8.37 -0.99
C CYS A 143 0.56 8.88 -2.32
N VAL A 144 1.31 9.98 -2.26
CA VAL A 144 2.12 10.44 -3.38
C VAL A 144 3.49 9.80 -3.25
N PHE A 145 4.00 9.25 -4.35
CA PHE A 145 5.30 8.63 -4.38
C PHE A 145 6.38 9.58 -3.88
N THR A 146 7.24 9.09 -3.00
CA THR A 146 8.52 9.71 -2.69
C THR A 146 9.64 8.67 -2.81
N PRO A 147 10.88 9.06 -3.16
CA PRO A 147 11.99 8.12 -3.32
C PRO A 147 12.24 7.22 -2.10
N GLU A 148 11.95 7.70 -0.89
CA GLU A 148 12.07 6.96 0.37
C GLU A 148 11.13 5.75 0.43
N MET A 149 9.99 5.77 -0.28
CA MET A 149 9.06 4.64 -0.33
C MET A 149 9.69 3.40 -0.97
N ASN A 150 10.59 3.58 -1.96
CA ASN A 150 11.31 2.45 -2.53
C ASN A 150 12.16 1.73 -1.48
N GLN A 151 12.84 2.49 -0.60
CA GLN A 151 13.62 1.89 0.50
C GLN A 151 12.71 1.11 1.44
N ARG A 152 11.52 1.64 1.77
CA ARG A 152 10.57 0.96 2.64
C ARG A 152 10.10 -0.38 2.09
N VAL A 153 9.82 -0.48 0.79
CA VAL A 153 9.45 -1.76 0.15
C VAL A 153 10.60 -2.76 0.22
N PHE A 154 11.84 -2.34 -0.04
CA PHE A 154 13.01 -3.23 0.10
C PHE A 154 13.22 -3.68 1.54
N GLU A 155 13.03 -2.78 2.51
CA GLU A 155 13.07 -3.10 3.92
C GLU A 155 12.00 -4.12 4.29
N TYR A 156 10.76 -3.96 3.82
CA TYR A 156 9.67 -4.90 4.07
C TYR A 156 9.96 -6.31 3.53
N LEU A 157 10.47 -6.40 2.30
CA LEU A 157 10.88 -7.68 1.69
C LEU A 157 12.05 -8.33 2.43
N TRP A 158 13.02 -7.52 2.86
CA TRP A 158 14.14 -8.01 3.66
C TRP A 158 13.66 -8.53 5.02
N LEU A 159 12.73 -7.82 5.68
CA LEU A 159 12.10 -8.25 6.93
C LEU A 159 11.31 -9.54 6.75
N ASP A 160 10.45 -9.67 5.72
CA ASP A 160 9.68 -10.90 5.48
C ASP A 160 10.59 -12.12 5.35
N THR A 161 11.62 -11.99 4.52
CA THR A 161 12.54 -13.09 4.23
C THR A 161 13.36 -13.45 5.46
N ASN A 162 13.93 -12.44 6.12
CA ASN A 162 14.91 -12.69 7.18
C ASN A 162 14.28 -12.91 8.54
N LEU A 163 13.11 -12.36 8.86
CA LEU A 163 12.43 -12.62 10.12
C LEU A 163 11.92 -14.07 10.20
N ARG A 164 11.44 -14.63 9.08
CA ARG A 164 11.09 -16.06 8.99
C ARG A 164 12.31 -16.94 9.25
N LYS A 165 13.45 -16.65 8.60
CA LYS A 165 14.72 -17.33 8.88
C LYS A 165 15.16 -17.16 10.33
N ALA A 166 14.95 -15.98 10.91
CA ALA A 166 15.36 -15.69 12.28
C ALA A 166 14.60 -16.54 13.30
N LEU A 167 13.31 -16.77 13.06
CA LEU A 167 12.46 -17.67 13.85
C LEU A 167 12.91 -19.13 13.76
N GLU A 168 13.47 -19.54 12.63
CA GLU A 168 13.93 -20.93 12.41
C GLU A 168 15.37 -21.19 12.86
N ASN A 169 16.22 -20.16 12.90
CA ASN A 169 17.67 -20.30 13.09
C ASN A 169 18.19 -19.68 14.40
N ASP A 170 17.37 -19.61 15.45
CA ASP A 170 17.73 -19.10 16.79
C ASP A 170 18.40 -17.72 16.78
N GLN A 171 17.99 -16.83 15.86
CA GLN A 171 18.56 -15.48 15.73
C GLN A 171 17.88 -14.44 16.63
N LEU A 172 16.83 -14.86 17.35
CA LEU A 172 16.08 -14.02 18.27
C LEU A 172 16.54 -14.31 19.69
N VAL A 173 16.91 -13.26 20.42
CA VAL A 173 17.40 -13.35 21.80
C VAL A 173 16.55 -12.50 22.71
N ILE A 174 16.50 -12.85 24.00
CA ILE A 174 15.76 -12.09 25.02
C ILE A 174 16.76 -11.31 25.86
N HIS A 175 16.60 -10.00 25.89
CA HIS A 175 17.26 -9.13 26.86
C HIS A 175 16.31 -8.87 28.04
N TYR A 176 16.86 -8.70 29.23
CA TYR A 176 16.08 -8.43 30.44
C TYR A 176 16.36 -7.03 30.95
N GLN A 177 15.33 -6.18 31.04
CA GLN A 177 15.44 -4.86 31.63
C GLN A 177 14.89 -4.87 33.07
N PRO A 178 15.70 -4.53 34.10
CA PRO A 178 15.25 -4.53 35.47
C PRO A 178 14.32 -3.35 35.79
N LYS A 179 13.22 -3.64 36.50
CA LYS A 179 12.33 -2.64 37.09
C LYS A 179 12.72 -2.43 38.55
N ILE A 180 13.32 -1.28 38.82
CA ILE A 180 13.79 -0.89 40.15
C ILE A 180 12.76 -0.06 40.89
N THR A 181 12.69 -0.23 42.21
CA THR A 181 11.92 0.65 43.09
C THR A 181 12.62 1.99 43.24
N TRP A 182 11.93 2.98 43.81
CA TRP A 182 12.53 4.26 44.20
C TRP A 182 13.69 4.10 45.22
N ARG A 183 13.79 2.94 45.89
CA ARG A 183 14.87 2.60 46.82
C ARG A 183 16.07 1.90 46.16
N GLY A 184 16.02 1.64 44.85
CA GLY A 184 17.07 0.96 44.09
C GLY A 184 16.98 -0.58 44.09
N GLU A 185 15.98 -1.17 44.74
CA GLU A 185 15.77 -2.63 44.75
C GLU A 185 15.12 -3.10 43.44
N VAL A 186 15.64 -4.17 42.82
CA VAL A 186 15.03 -4.82 41.65
C VAL A 186 13.82 -5.63 42.08
N ARG A 187 12.64 -5.35 41.51
CA ARG A 187 11.39 -6.09 41.81
C ARG A 187 10.94 -7.05 40.72
N SER A 188 11.24 -6.75 39.48
CA SER A 188 10.87 -7.57 38.32
C SER A 188 11.80 -7.28 37.15
N LEU A 189 11.71 -8.13 36.13
CA LEU A 189 12.41 -7.97 34.86
C LEU A 189 11.37 -7.89 33.75
N GLU A 190 11.63 -7.04 32.76
CA GLU A 190 10.91 -7.04 31.49
C GLU A 190 11.71 -7.83 30.47
N ALA A 191 11.11 -8.86 29.89
CA ALA A 191 11.69 -9.61 28.78
C ALA A 191 11.45 -8.81 27.48
N LEU A 192 12.54 -8.45 26.81
CA LEU A 192 12.53 -7.66 25.60
C LEU A 192 13.23 -8.46 24.50
N VAL A 193 12.47 -8.88 23.49
CA VAL A 193 13.03 -9.56 22.32
C VAL A 193 14.02 -8.65 21.60
N ARG A 194 15.07 -9.24 21.02
CA ARG A 194 16.05 -8.60 20.15
C ARG A 194 16.36 -9.54 19.01
N TRP A 195 16.59 -9.00 17.83
CA TRP A 195 16.96 -9.80 16.68
C TRP A 195 18.43 -9.59 16.34
N GLN A 196 19.22 -10.66 16.44
CA GLN A 196 20.60 -10.69 15.99
C GLN A 196 20.66 -11.17 14.53
N SER A 197 20.54 -10.24 13.60
CA SER A 197 20.70 -10.52 12.17
C SER A 197 22.19 -10.77 11.85
N PRO A 198 22.54 -11.84 11.13
CA PRO A 198 23.91 -12.06 10.66
C PRO A 198 24.41 -10.95 9.73
N GLU A 199 23.50 -10.32 8.97
CA GLU A 199 23.83 -9.30 7.98
C GLU A 199 23.84 -7.88 8.57
N ARG A 200 22.90 -7.59 9.48
CA ARG A 200 22.65 -6.23 9.99
C ARG A 200 22.94 -6.04 11.49
N GLY A 201 23.42 -7.09 12.16
CA GLY A 201 23.68 -7.06 13.59
C GLY A 201 22.40 -6.98 14.41
N LEU A 202 22.45 -6.26 15.54
CA LEU A 202 21.33 -6.17 16.47
C LEU A 202 20.25 -5.21 15.96
N ILE A 203 19.12 -5.75 15.53
CA ILE A 203 17.97 -4.98 15.05
C ILE A 203 17.04 -4.67 16.24
N PRO A 204 16.64 -3.41 16.42
CA PRO A 204 15.76 -3.01 17.51
C PRO A 204 14.31 -3.49 17.26
N PRO A 205 13.53 -3.76 18.33
CA PRO A 205 12.15 -4.25 18.20
C PRO A 205 11.24 -3.35 17.35
N LEU A 206 11.42 -2.03 17.45
CA LEU A 206 10.60 -1.07 16.71
C LEU A 206 10.66 -1.27 15.19
N ASP A 207 11.74 -1.86 14.68
CA ASP A 207 11.95 -2.03 13.24
C ASP A 207 11.29 -3.31 12.69
N PHE A 208 10.99 -4.31 13.52
CA PHE A 208 10.45 -5.59 13.06
C PHE A 208 9.14 -6.04 13.75
N ILE A 209 8.77 -5.46 14.90
CA ILE A 209 7.55 -5.84 15.62
C ILE A 209 6.30 -5.44 14.82
N SER A 210 6.23 -4.20 14.33
CA SER A 210 5.11 -3.73 13.51
C SER A 210 4.92 -4.62 12.27
N TYR A 211 6.02 -4.97 11.62
CA TYR A 211 6.02 -5.93 10.51
C TYR A 211 5.49 -7.31 10.93
N ALA A 212 5.94 -7.83 12.07
CA ALA A 212 5.51 -9.14 12.57
C ALA A 212 4.00 -9.17 12.85
N GLU A 213 3.43 -8.08 13.35
CA GLU A 213 1.99 -7.95 13.60
C GLU A 213 1.19 -7.99 12.29
N GLU A 214 1.61 -7.21 11.29
CA GLU A 214 0.94 -7.13 9.99
C GLU A 214 1.03 -8.45 9.19
N SER A 215 2.21 -9.09 9.20
CA SER A 215 2.46 -10.36 8.50
C SER A 215 1.91 -11.58 9.23
N GLY A 216 1.44 -11.42 10.47
CA GLY A 216 1.01 -12.51 11.33
C GLY A 216 2.15 -13.33 11.95
N LEU A 217 3.41 -12.94 11.72
CA LEU A 217 4.59 -13.55 12.33
C LEU A 217 4.73 -13.22 13.83
N ILE A 218 3.91 -12.31 14.37
CA ILE A 218 3.88 -12.02 15.81
C ILE A 218 3.49 -13.25 16.64
N VAL A 219 2.64 -14.13 16.08
CA VAL A 219 2.21 -15.36 16.76
C VAL A 219 3.36 -16.35 16.94
N PRO A 220 4.12 -16.73 15.90
CA PRO A 220 5.30 -17.57 16.09
C PRO A 220 6.41 -16.85 16.88
N LEU A 221 6.51 -15.51 16.80
CA LEU A 221 7.49 -14.74 17.59
C LEU A 221 7.23 -14.79 19.10
N GLY A 222 5.96 -14.88 19.51
CA GLY A 222 5.57 -14.94 20.92
C GLY A 222 5.59 -16.34 21.55
N ARG A 223 5.96 -17.38 20.80
CA ARG A 223 6.09 -18.76 21.30
C ARG A 223 7.50 -19.01 21.82
#